data_AF-A0A960K9Z3-F1
#
_entry.id   AF-A0A960K9Z3-F1
#
_cell.length_a   1.000
_cell.length_b   1.000
_cell.length_c   1.000
_cell.angle_alpha   90.00
_cell.angle_beta   90.00
_cell.angle_gamma   90.00
#
_symmetry.space_group_name_H-M   'P 1'
#
loop_
_entity.id
_entity.type
_entity.pdbx_description
1 polymer ?
#
loop_
_entity_poly.entity_id
_entity_poly.type
_entity_poly.pdbx_seq_one_letter_code
_entity_poly.pdbx_strand_id
1 'polypeptide(L)'
;MPEVTYRGVVTDHAAHVRRWLVEPGERLRLADHDPGSDAGAPGDKEETAAASAELVQRLGEWQQKLWAEQRRSLLVVLQAMEAGGKDGTIHHVFTGVNPQGVRVSSFKAPTPE
;
A
#
# COMPACT_ATOMS: atom_id res chain seq x y z
N MET A 1 13.88 -8.60 16.58
CA MET A 1 13.51 -8.87 15.19
C MET A 1 14.71 -8.50 14.34
N PRO A 2 15.19 -9.34 13.40
CA PRO A 2 16.34 -8.95 12.60
C PRO A 2 15.93 -7.81 11.67
N GLU A 3 16.79 -6.80 11.60
CA GLU A 3 16.66 -5.63 10.75
C GLU A 3 16.91 -6.07 9.30
N VAL A 4 15.83 -6.23 8.53
CA VAL A 4 15.95 -6.55 7.11
C VAL A 4 16.14 -5.24 6.35
N THR A 5 17.39 -4.90 6.05
CA THR A 5 17.74 -3.71 5.27
C THR A 5 17.41 -3.97 3.80
N TYR A 6 16.23 -3.52 3.35
CA TYR A 6 15.84 -3.57 1.95
C TYR A 6 16.45 -2.39 1.18
N ARG A 7 17.54 -2.63 0.44
CA ARG A 7 18.07 -1.67 -0.53
C ARG A 7 17.18 -1.65 -1.78
N GLY A 8 16.49 -0.53 -2.01
CA GLY A 8 15.75 -0.25 -3.24
C GLY A 8 14.72 0.88 -3.07
N VAL A 9 14.97 1.98 -3.80
CA VAL A 9 14.14 3.15 -4.15
C VAL A 9 13.64 4.07 -3.03
N VAL A 10 13.38 3.55 -1.84
CA VAL A 10 13.15 4.38 -0.64
C VAL A 10 14.32 4.12 0.30
N THR A 11 15.28 5.05 0.32
CA THR A 11 16.52 4.93 1.10
C THR A 11 16.28 4.80 2.61
N ASP A 12 15.09 5.17 3.09
CA ASP A 12 14.63 4.94 4.45
C ASP A 12 13.13 4.54 4.47
N HIS A 13 12.87 3.24 4.40
CA HIS A 13 11.51 2.69 4.49
C HIS A 13 10.85 3.02 5.84
N ALA A 14 11.62 3.06 6.93
CA ALA A 14 11.10 3.37 8.26
C ALA A 14 10.63 4.83 8.35
N ALA A 15 11.40 5.77 7.82
CA ALA A 15 10.98 7.17 7.73
C ALA A 15 9.76 7.35 6.81
N HIS A 16 9.69 6.61 5.70
CA HIS A 16 8.53 6.67 4.80
C HIS A 16 7.25 6.17 5.47
N VAL A 17 7.30 5.04 6.18
CA VAL A 17 6.14 4.51 6.92
C VAL A 17 5.74 5.45 8.06
N ARG A 18 6.71 5.92 8.86
CA ARG A 18 6.47 6.82 9.99
C ARG A 18 5.80 8.14 9.60
N ARG A 19 5.96 8.60 8.36
CA ARG A 19 5.31 9.82 7.87
C ARG A 19 3.79 9.73 7.91
N TRP A 20 3.24 8.53 7.67
CA TRP A 20 1.80 8.33 7.49
C TRP A 20 1.17 7.41 8.55
N LEU A 21 1.99 6.84 9.43
CA LEU A 21 1.53 5.99 10.52
C LEU A 21 0.88 6.85 11.61
N VAL A 22 -0.36 6.55 11.94
CA VAL A 22 -1.06 7.11 13.10
C VAL A 22 -0.90 6.15 14.27
N GLU A 23 -0.29 6.60 15.35
CA GLU A 23 0.00 5.74 16.50
C GLU A 23 -1.27 5.42 17.31
N PRO A 24 -1.35 4.26 17.98
CA PRO A 24 -2.48 3.94 18.84
C PRO A 24 -2.71 5.00 19.92
N GLY A 25 -3.90 5.60 19.92
CA GLY A 25 -4.27 6.66 20.87
C GLY A 25 -3.89 8.08 20.43
N GLU A 26 -3.23 8.24 19.29
CA GLU A 26 -2.96 9.55 18.69
C GLU A 26 -4.25 10.21 18.20
N ARG A 27 -4.36 11.52 18.43
CA ARG A 27 -5.49 12.32 17.93
C ARG A 27 -5.19 12.82 16.52
N LEU A 28 -5.71 12.12 15.52
CA LEU A 28 -5.64 12.51 14.12
C LEU A 28 -6.57 13.68 13.81
N ARG A 29 -6.08 14.70 13.11
CA ARG A 29 -6.89 15.76 12.48
C ARG A 29 -6.64 15.76 10.98
N LEU A 30 -7.64 15.39 10.18
CA LEU A 30 -7.51 15.31 8.72
C LEU A 30 -7.11 16.64 8.07
N ALA A 31 -7.50 17.78 8.67
CA ALA A 31 -7.14 19.10 8.17
C ALA A 31 -5.62 19.39 8.22
N ASP A 32 -4.86 18.63 9.03
CA ASP A 32 -3.41 18.77 9.11
C ASP A 32 -2.69 17.99 7.98
N HIS A 33 -3.43 17.26 7.14
CA HIS A 33 -2.90 16.48 6.02
C HIS A 33 -3.37 17.09 4.69
N ASP A 34 -2.42 17.65 3.93
CA ASP A 34 -2.68 18.23 2.61
C ASP A 34 -2.93 17.13 1.55
N PRO A 35 -4.11 17.07 0.91
CA PRO A 35 -4.38 16.12 -0.18
C PRO A 35 -3.55 16.35 -1.44
N GLY A 36 -2.98 17.55 -1.63
CA GLY A 36 -2.12 17.90 -2.77
C GLY A 36 -0.64 17.61 -2.57
N SER A 37 -0.25 17.12 -1.40
CA SER A 37 1.15 16.87 -1.04
C SER A 37 1.76 15.73 -1.87
N ASP A 38 2.98 15.94 -2.38
CA ASP A 38 3.84 14.95 -3.02
C ASP A 38 4.87 14.33 -2.05
N ALA A 39 4.79 14.68 -0.76
CA ALA A 39 5.64 14.16 0.29
C ALA A 39 5.85 12.64 0.21
N GLY A 40 7.11 12.21 0.14
CA GLY A 40 7.47 10.79 0.08
C GLY A 40 7.54 10.22 -1.33
N ALA A 41 7.20 11.00 -2.37
CA ALA A 41 7.62 10.73 -3.73
C ALA A 41 9.16 10.80 -3.81
N PRO A 42 9.82 9.88 -4.54
CA PRO A 42 11.27 9.87 -4.69
C PRO A 42 11.78 10.97 -5.64
N GLY A 43 10.87 11.67 -6.33
CA GLY A 43 11.21 12.68 -7.32
C GLY A 43 9.96 13.13 -8.08
N ASP A 44 10.14 13.49 -9.35
CA ASP A 44 9.05 13.91 -10.21
C ASP A 44 8.09 12.75 -10.58
N LYS A 45 7.12 13.04 -11.44
CA LYS A 45 6.11 12.05 -11.85
C LYS A 45 6.72 10.84 -12.56
N GLU A 46 7.75 11.04 -13.39
CA GLU A 46 8.38 9.97 -14.14
C GLU A 46 9.24 9.09 -13.21
N GLU A 47 10.02 9.73 -12.34
CA GLU A 47 10.82 9.06 -11.31
C GLU A 47 9.93 8.26 -10.35
N THR A 48 8.79 8.83 -9.92
CA THR A 48 7.82 8.19 -9.04
C THR A 48 7.12 7.01 -9.72
N ALA A 49 6.81 7.11 -11.01
CA ALA A 49 6.22 6.03 -11.78
C ALA A 49 7.19 4.86 -11.93
N ALA A 50 8.47 5.13 -12.23
CA ALA A 50 9.51 4.12 -12.31
C ALA A 50 9.72 3.41 -10.96
N ALA A 51 9.78 4.20 -9.88
CA ALA A 51 9.86 3.70 -8.51
C ALA A 51 8.69 2.78 -8.14
N SER A 52 7.48 3.19 -8.47
CA SER A 52 6.26 2.42 -8.20
C SER A 52 6.26 1.09 -8.97
N ALA A 53 6.72 1.08 -10.22
CA ALA A 53 6.83 -0.14 -11.02
C ALA A 53 7.79 -1.16 -10.40
N GLU A 54 8.94 -0.72 -9.86
CA GLU A 54 9.86 -1.61 -9.13
C GLU A 54 9.20 -2.18 -7.86
N LEU A 55 8.48 -1.34 -7.11
CA LEU A 55 7.78 -1.79 -5.90
C LEU A 55 6.68 -2.81 -6.21
N VAL A 56 5.94 -2.64 -7.31
CA VAL A 56 4.92 -3.60 -7.77
C VAL A 56 5.55 -4.94 -8.13
N GLN A 57 6.70 -4.96 -8.81
CA GLN A 57 7.42 -6.20 -9.10
C GLN A 57 7.85 -6.92 -7.81
N ARG A 58 8.43 -6.17 -6.86
CA ARG A 58 8.83 -6.71 -5.55
C ARG A 58 7.64 -7.24 -4.76
N LEU A 59 6.50 -6.55 -4.80
CA LEU A 59 5.26 -7.01 -4.17
C LEU A 59 4.83 -8.38 -4.73
N GLY A 60 4.95 -8.59 -6.05
CA GLY A 60 4.72 -9.87 -6.70
C GLY A 60 5.57 -11.00 -6.12
N GLU A 61 6.88 -10.78 -6.01
CA GLU A 61 7.81 -11.76 -5.42
C GLU A 61 7.47 -12.09 -3.95
N TRP A 62 7.13 -11.07 -3.16
CA TRP A 62 6.76 -11.25 -1.75
C TRP A 62 5.44 -12.00 -1.60
N GLN A 63 4.46 -11.72 -2.46
CA GLN A 63 3.20 -12.43 -2.46
C GLN A 63 3.39 -13.91 -2.82
N GLN A 64 4.27 -14.24 -3.77
CA GLN A 64 4.59 -15.64 -4.08
C GLN A 64 5.21 -16.36 -2.88
N LYS A 65 6.12 -15.70 -2.14
CA LYS A 65 6.72 -16.25 -0.92
C LYS A 65 5.67 -16.45 0.19
N LEU A 66 4.81 -15.46 0.41
CA LEU A 66 3.71 -15.55 1.38
C LEU A 66 2.76 -16.70 1.03
N TRP A 67 2.43 -16.84 -0.26
CA TRP A 67 1.61 -17.93 -0.77
C TRP A 67 2.28 -19.29 -0.56
N ALA A 68 3.56 -19.45 -0.88
CA ALA A 68 4.27 -20.71 -0.70
C ALA A 68 4.40 -21.10 0.79
N GLU A 69 4.50 -20.11 1.69
CA GLU A 69 4.64 -20.35 3.11
C GLU A 69 3.40 -20.99 3.75
N GLN A 70 2.18 -20.64 3.30
CA GLN A 70 0.91 -21.17 3.83
C GLN A 70 0.72 -21.04 5.36
N ARG A 71 1.37 -20.06 5.99
CA ARG A 71 1.29 -19.85 7.46
C ARG A 71 0.68 -18.52 7.88
N ARG A 72 0.74 -17.53 7.02
CA ARG A 72 0.35 -16.14 7.31
C ARG A 72 -0.54 -15.61 6.20
N SER A 73 -1.32 -14.59 6.54
CA SER A 73 -2.14 -13.83 5.61
C SER A 73 -1.87 -12.33 5.78
N LEU A 74 -2.17 -11.56 4.73
CA LEU A 74 -2.12 -10.11 4.73
C LEU A 74 -3.52 -9.58 4.41
N LEU A 75 -4.05 -8.71 5.28
CA LEU A 75 -5.28 -7.97 5.05
C LEU A 75 -4.93 -6.51 4.77
N VAL A 76 -5.36 -6.02 3.61
CA VAL A 76 -5.23 -4.60 3.24
C VAL A 76 -6.63 -4.00 3.20
N VAL A 77 -6.86 -2.95 3.98
CA VAL A 77 -8.12 -2.21 4.02
C VAL A 77 -7.92 -0.88 3.33
N LEU A 78 -8.67 -0.63 2.26
CA LEU A 78 -8.66 0.64 1.54
C LEU A 78 -9.95 1.39 1.83
N GLN A 79 -9.83 2.55 2.48
CA GLN A 79 -10.98 3.41 2.79
C GLN A 79 -10.73 4.83 2.29
N ALA A 80 -11.68 5.35 1.53
CA ALA A 80 -11.67 6.70 0.99
C ALA A 80 -13.11 7.14 0.66
N MET A 81 -13.29 8.43 0.43
CA MET A 81 -14.52 8.98 -0.13
C MET A 81 -14.81 8.44 -1.54
N GLU A 82 -16.01 8.69 -2.05
CA GLU A 82 -16.35 8.46 -3.46
C GLU A 82 -15.35 9.19 -4.36
N ALA A 83 -14.93 8.54 -5.45
CA ALA A 83 -13.84 8.99 -6.32
C ALA A 83 -12.47 9.21 -5.64
N GLY A 84 -12.28 8.78 -4.39
CA GLY A 84 -11.01 8.87 -3.66
C GLY A 84 -9.91 7.90 -4.11
N GLY A 85 -10.04 7.30 -5.31
CA GLY A 85 -8.97 6.52 -5.93
C GLY A 85 -8.84 5.05 -5.51
N LYS A 86 -9.71 4.51 -4.63
CA LYS A 86 -9.64 3.11 -4.14
C LYS A 86 -9.48 2.08 -5.26
N ASP A 87 -10.34 2.12 -6.27
CA ASP A 87 -10.33 1.15 -7.36
C ASP A 87 -9.08 1.29 -8.25
N GLY A 88 -8.64 2.53 -8.48
CA GLY A 88 -7.42 2.83 -9.23
C GLY A 88 -6.16 2.31 -8.51
N THR A 89 -6.09 2.48 -7.18
CA THR A 89 -5.01 1.94 -6.36
C THR A 89 -4.99 0.40 -6.41
N ILE A 90 -6.15 -0.25 -6.31
CA ILE A 90 -6.23 -1.72 -6.44
C ILE A 90 -5.70 -2.15 -7.80
N HIS A 91 -6.19 -1.54 -8.88
CA HIS A 91 -5.78 -1.89 -10.22
C HIS A 91 -4.27 -1.70 -10.41
N HIS A 92 -3.71 -0.55 -10.02
CA HIS A 92 -2.31 -0.23 -10.28
C HIS A 92 -1.35 -1.07 -9.42
N VAL A 93 -1.58 -1.13 -8.10
CA VAL A 93 -0.67 -1.78 -7.15
C VAL A 93 -0.69 -3.30 -7.31
N PHE A 94 -1.86 -3.88 -7.57
CA PHE A 94 -2.02 -5.33 -7.65
C PHE A 94 -1.89 -5.90 -9.07
N THR A 95 -1.44 -5.11 -10.06
CA THR A 95 -1.15 -5.63 -11.42
C THR A 95 -0.05 -6.70 -11.44
N GLY A 96 0.96 -6.57 -10.58
CA GLY A 96 2.13 -7.46 -10.54
C GLY A 96 1.97 -8.74 -9.70
N VAL A 97 0.79 -8.99 -9.14
CA VAL A 97 0.55 -10.12 -8.23
C VAL A 97 -0.28 -11.20 -8.87
N ASN A 98 -0.02 -12.47 -8.50
CA ASN A 98 -0.78 -13.60 -9.04
C ASN A 98 -2.23 -13.53 -8.51
N PRO A 99 -3.23 -13.39 -9.39
CA PRO A 99 -4.63 -13.24 -8.98
C PRO A 99 -5.16 -14.44 -8.20
N GLN A 100 -4.58 -15.64 -8.35
CA GLN A 100 -4.99 -16.82 -7.60
C GLN A 100 -4.72 -16.68 -6.10
N GLY A 101 -3.75 -15.85 -5.71
CA GLY A 101 -3.37 -15.65 -4.31
C GLY A 101 -3.83 -14.32 -3.71
N VAL A 102 -4.71 -13.59 -4.38
CA VAL A 102 -5.28 -12.32 -3.91
C VAL A 102 -6.81 -12.39 -3.98
N ARG A 103 -7.48 -11.94 -2.93
CA ARG A 103 -8.94 -11.82 -2.90
C ARG A 103 -9.31 -10.36 -2.68
N VAL A 104 -10.11 -9.82 -3.59
CA VAL A 104 -10.66 -8.46 -3.47
C VAL A 104 -12.11 -8.60 -3.02
N SER A 105 -12.49 -7.87 -1.98
CA SER A 105 -13.85 -7.84 -1.45
C SER A 105 -14.32 -6.41 -1.29
N SER A 106 -15.39 -6.06 -2.01
CA SER A 106 -16.01 -4.74 -1.93
C SER A 106 -17.20 -4.80 -0.98
N PHE A 107 -17.15 -4.02 0.10
CA PHE A 107 -18.28 -3.86 1.01
C PHE A 107 -19.25 -2.82 0.45
N LYS A 108 -20.49 -3.24 0.19
CA LYS A 108 -21.61 -2.37 -0.22
C LYS A 108 -22.58 -2.21 0.95
N ALA A 109 -23.68 -1.50 0.72
CA ALA A 109 -24.77 -1.41 1.68
C ALA A 109 -25.15 -2.82 2.18
N PRO A 110 -25.31 -3.02 3.51
CA PRO A 110 -25.75 -4.30 4.06
C PRO A 110 -27.10 -4.73 3.47
N THR A 111 -27.28 -6.02 3.21
CA THR A 111 -28.59 -6.59 2.86
C THR A 111 -29.41 -6.84 4.14
N PRO A 112 -30.75 -6.79 4.07
CA PRO A 112 -31.57 -7.44 5.09
C PRO A 112 -31.18 -8.92 5.17
N GLU A 113 -31.01 -9.45 6.38
CA GLU A 113 -30.60 -10.85 6.63
C GLU A 113 -31.61 -11.88 6.10
#